data_AF-A0A0E0CZD0-F1
#
_entry.id   AF-A0A0E0CZD0-F1
#
_cell.length_a   1.000
_cell.length_b   1.000
_cell.length_c   1.000
_cell.angle_alpha   90.00
_cell.angle_beta   90.00
_cell.angle_gamma   90.00
#
_symmetry.space_group_name_H-M   'P 1'
#
loop_
_entity.id
_entity.type
_entity.pdbx_description
1 polymer ?
#
loop_
_entity_poly.entity_id
_entity_poly.type
_entity_poly.pdbx_seq_one_letter_code
_entity_poly.pdbx_strand_id
1 'polypeptide(L)'
;MGGKNSTIQTLINPEREIKNAYVHGISSSMVCKPDIPRFREFIPILLQYVLSRQMADKPVLWVAHNGRSFDVPFLMYEFQRSKIEMPGDWLFVDTLPIARQLIGSDGQKLKSVSLDNLREHYKIPLAGSAHRAMQDVITLCYVLQKLAFELKLTVPQLLERSFRVSDLATSRPGK
;
A
#
# COMPACT_ATOMS: atom_id res chain seq x y z
N MET A 1 8.88 -9.67 7.92
CA MET A 1 8.17 -8.70 8.78
C MET A 1 9.18 -8.04 9.69
N GLY A 2 9.09 -6.73 9.94
CA GLY A 2 10.09 -5.94 10.68
C GLY A 2 10.15 -6.17 12.20
N GLY A 3 9.54 -7.23 12.74
CA GLY A 3 9.52 -7.54 14.18
C GLY A 3 8.41 -6.84 14.97
N LYS A 4 8.50 -6.93 16.31
CA LYS A 4 7.55 -6.35 17.26
C LYS A 4 7.51 -4.82 17.10
N ASN A 5 6.31 -4.23 17.09
CA ASN A 5 6.06 -2.80 16.86
C ASN A 5 6.39 -2.28 15.44
N SER A 6 6.57 -3.15 14.45
CA SER A 6 6.80 -2.76 13.05
C SER A 6 5.54 -2.83 12.19
N THR A 7 4.37 -2.75 12.85
CA THR A 7 3.06 -2.80 12.21
C THR A 7 2.16 -1.74 12.83
N ILE A 8 1.43 -1.01 11.98
CA ILE A 8 0.35 -0.10 12.38
C ILE A 8 -0.94 -0.54 11.69
N GLN A 9 -2.02 -0.65 12.45
CA GLN A 9 -3.35 -1.01 11.96
C GLN A 9 -4.39 -0.26 12.78
N THR A 10 -5.30 0.42 12.10
CA THR A 10 -6.45 1.06 12.74
C THR A 10 -7.62 1.07 11.78
N LEU A 11 -8.83 1.13 12.33
CA LEU A 11 -9.99 1.62 11.59
C LEU A 11 -9.90 3.14 11.49
N ILE A 12 -10.54 3.71 10.48
CA ILE A 12 -10.69 5.16 10.32
C ILE A 12 -12.17 5.45 10.12
N ASN A 13 -12.67 6.47 10.83
CA ASN A 13 -13.98 7.03 10.60
C ASN A 13 -13.93 7.93 9.36
N PRO A 14 -14.59 7.56 8.24
CA PRO A 14 -14.55 8.35 7.01
C PRO A 14 -15.59 9.48 7.01
N GLU A 15 -16.30 9.69 8.12
CA GLU A 15 -17.36 10.69 8.29
C GLU A 15 -18.49 10.52 7.27
N ARG A 16 -18.73 9.28 6.84
CA ARG A 16 -19.77 8.89 5.88
C ARG A 16 -20.21 7.46 6.12
N GLU A 17 -21.39 7.14 5.61
CA GLU A 17 -21.93 5.78 5.63
C GLU A 17 -21.08 4.82 4.79
N ILE A 18 -20.84 3.62 5.32
CA ILE A 18 -20.19 2.52 4.61
C ILE A 18 -21.23 1.67 3.89
N LYS A 19 -21.23 1.73 2.55
CA LYS A 19 -22.19 0.98 1.70
C LYS A 19 -21.65 -0.34 1.17
N ASN A 20 -20.34 -0.52 1.20
CA ASN A 20 -19.62 -1.65 0.61
C ASN A 20 -19.05 -2.61 1.67
N ALA A 21 -19.66 -2.67 2.85
CA ALA A 21 -19.23 -3.54 3.95
C ALA A 21 -19.14 -5.03 3.55
N TYR A 22 -19.91 -5.47 2.54
CA TYR A 22 -19.86 -6.82 1.98
C TYR A 22 -18.52 -7.16 1.30
N VAL A 23 -17.72 -6.16 0.92
CA VAL A 23 -16.41 -6.36 0.27
C VAL A 23 -15.32 -6.60 1.31
N HIS A 24 -15.26 -5.76 2.35
CA HIS A 24 -14.11 -5.69 3.27
C HIS A 24 -14.47 -6.03 4.74
N GLY A 25 -15.75 -6.29 5.04
CA GLY A 25 -16.22 -6.66 6.38
C GLY A 25 -16.06 -5.57 7.43
N ILE A 26 -16.14 -4.29 7.04
CA ILE A 26 -16.10 -3.13 7.97
C ILE A 26 -17.44 -2.41 7.83
N SER A 27 -18.20 -2.28 8.91
CA SER A 27 -19.50 -1.61 8.91
C SER A 27 -19.40 -0.16 9.37
N SER A 28 -20.44 0.65 9.11
CA SER A 28 -20.58 1.99 9.69
C SER A 28 -20.52 1.96 11.23
N SER A 29 -21.14 0.97 11.87
CA SER A 29 -21.12 0.83 13.34
C SER A 29 -19.72 0.55 13.90
N MET A 30 -18.84 -0.08 13.13
CA MET A 30 -17.45 -0.30 13.54
C MET A 30 -16.64 1.00 13.51
N VAL A 31 -16.83 1.83 12.49
CA VAL A 31 -16.01 3.03 12.28
C VAL A 31 -16.56 4.29 12.96
N CYS A 32 -17.84 4.29 13.38
CA CYS A 32 -18.46 5.40 14.09
C CYS A 32 -18.28 5.36 15.61
N LYS A 33 -17.52 4.41 16.16
CA LYS A 33 -17.28 4.35 17.60
C LYS A 33 -16.43 5.55 18.06
N PRO A 34 -16.61 6.06 19.30
CA PRO A 34 -15.92 7.27 19.76
C PRO A 34 -14.39 7.20 19.76
N ASP A 35 -13.82 6.00 19.91
CA ASP A 35 -12.37 5.75 19.96
C ASP A 35 -11.73 5.59 18.57
N ILE A 36 -12.53 5.56 17.49
CA ILE A 36 -12.02 5.42 16.13
C ILE A 36 -11.70 6.80 15.55
N PRO A 37 -10.43 7.07 15.21
CA PRO A 37 -10.03 8.39 14.73
C PRO A 37 -10.56 8.66 13.32
N ARG A 38 -10.74 9.94 13.01
CA ARG A 38 -10.86 10.44 11.63
C ARG A 38 -9.48 10.50 10.98
N PHE A 39 -9.41 10.62 9.66
CA PHE A 39 -8.13 10.74 8.95
C PHE A 39 -7.26 11.90 9.48
N ARG A 40 -7.86 13.07 9.71
CA ARG A 40 -7.15 14.24 10.27
C ARG A 40 -6.48 13.99 11.63
N GLU A 41 -7.08 13.13 12.45
CA GLU A 41 -6.57 12.75 13.77
C GLU A 41 -5.50 11.66 13.66
N PHE A 42 -5.61 10.82 12.64
CA PHE A 42 -4.67 9.73 12.39
C PHE A 42 -3.36 10.18 11.69
N ILE A 43 -3.41 11.18 10.80
CA ILE A 43 -2.21 11.61 10.04
C ILE A 43 -1.02 11.94 10.95
N PRO A 44 -1.16 12.71 12.04
CA PRO A 44 -0.04 12.95 12.96
C PRO A 44 0.54 11.67 13.56
N ILE A 45 -0.30 10.68 13.87
CA ILE A 45 0.11 9.36 14.38
C ILE A 45 0.89 8.59 13.31
N LEU A 46 0.41 8.62 12.06
CA LEU A 46 1.10 8.01 10.92
C LEU A 46 2.48 8.64 10.70
N LEU A 47 2.55 9.97 10.70
CA LEU A 47 3.80 10.71 10.54
C LEU A 47 4.80 10.36 11.65
N GLN A 48 4.35 10.37 12.92
CA GLN A 48 5.20 10.00 14.04
C GLN A 48 5.67 8.54 13.96
N TYR A 49 4.80 7.63 13.52
CA TYR A 49 5.13 6.23 13.34
C TYR A 49 6.25 6.04 12.29
N VAL A 50 6.15 6.75 11.17
CA VAL A 50 7.16 6.72 10.10
C VAL A 50 8.47 7.33 10.59
N LEU A 51 8.40 8.54 11.17
CA LEU A 51 9.56 9.28 11.66
C LEU A 51 10.36 8.47 12.68
N SER A 52 9.69 7.80 13.62
CA SER A 52 10.38 7.02 14.66
C SER A 52 11.07 5.75 14.14
N ARG A 53 10.91 5.41 12.85
CA ARG A 53 11.50 4.23 12.19
C ARG A 53 12.39 4.61 11.00
N GLN A 54 12.34 5.87 10.58
CA GLN A 54 13.17 6.37 9.51
C GLN A 54 14.64 6.36 9.96
N MET A 55 15.50 5.82 9.09
CA MET A 55 16.94 5.88 9.30
C MET A 55 17.48 7.19 8.76
N ALA A 56 18.43 7.80 9.45
CA ALA A 56 19.14 8.98 8.96
C ALA A 56 19.68 8.73 7.54
N ASP A 57 19.53 9.72 6.67
CA ASP A 57 20.00 9.74 5.28
C ASP A 57 19.45 8.61 4.39
N LYS A 58 18.36 7.94 4.79
CA LYS A 58 17.66 6.95 3.96
C LYS A 58 16.25 7.42 3.62
N PRO A 59 15.81 7.27 2.35
CA PRO A 59 14.45 7.60 1.98
C PRO A 59 13.45 6.63 2.60
N VAL A 60 12.21 7.10 2.81
CA VAL A 60 11.09 6.25 3.19
C VAL A 60 10.44 5.69 1.92
N LEU A 61 10.47 4.36 1.78
CA LEU A 61 9.88 3.65 0.64
C LEU A 61 8.55 3.00 1.02
N TRP A 62 7.47 3.47 0.42
CA TRP A 62 6.12 2.91 0.52
C TRP A 62 5.90 1.94 -0.64
N VAL A 63 5.41 0.74 -0.34
CA VAL A 63 5.16 -0.28 -1.36
C VAL A 63 3.69 -0.67 -1.35
N ALA A 64 3.07 -0.63 -2.53
CA ALA A 64 1.67 -1.01 -2.74
C ALA A 64 1.53 -1.82 -4.03
N HIS A 65 0.39 -2.50 -4.19
CA HIS A 65 0.07 -3.26 -5.39
C HIS A 65 -1.08 -2.56 -6.13
N ASN A 66 -0.81 -1.98 -7.29
CA ASN A 66 -1.65 -0.98 -7.96
C ASN A 66 -1.74 0.36 -7.19
N GLY A 67 -0.75 0.66 -6.36
CA GLY A 67 -0.75 1.84 -5.50
C GLY A 67 -0.72 3.16 -6.25
N ARG A 68 -0.09 3.20 -7.43
CA ARG A 68 -0.05 4.42 -8.25
C ARG A 68 -1.44 4.87 -8.68
N SER A 69 -2.34 3.91 -8.93
CA SER A 69 -3.70 4.18 -9.41
C SER A 69 -4.70 4.41 -8.28
N PHE A 70 -4.44 3.91 -7.07
CA PHE A 70 -5.42 3.91 -5.99
C PHE A 70 -4.87 4.40 -4.65
N ASP A 71 -4.00 3.63 -3.98
CA ASP A 71 -3.58 3.92 -2.60
C ASP A 71 -2.91 5.29 -2.45
N VAL A 72 -2.02 5.66 -3.39
CA VAL A 72 -1.28 6.92 -3.32
C VAL A 72 -2.16 8.14 -3.61
N PRO A 73 -2.99 8.17 -4.68
CA PRO A 73 -3.99 9.23 -4.85
C PRO A 73 -4.94 9.38 -3.66
N PHE A 74 -5.41 8.27 -3.09
CA PHE A 74 -6.28 8.28 -1.91
C PHE A 74 -5.58 8.89 -0.70
N LEU A 75 -4.36 8.44 -0.40
CA LEU A 75 -3.57 8.97 0.72
C LEU A 75 -3.30 10.47 0.53
N MET A 76 -2.85 10.89 -0.66
CA MET A 76 -2.64 12.30 -1.01
C MET A 76 -3.90 13.14 -0.77
N TYR A 77 -5.06 12.66 -1.20
CA TYR A 77 -6.34 13.35 -0.99
C TYR A 77 -6.64 13.53 0.51
N GLU A 78 -6.38 12.52 1.34
CA GLU A 78 -6.62 12.61 2.80
C GLU A 78 -5.65 13.59 3.50
N PHE A 79 -4.39 13.66 3.06
CA PHE A 79 -3.45 14.70 3.50
C PHE A 79 -3.95 16.11 3.14
N GLN A 80 -4.34 16.31 1.86
CA GLN A 80 -4.88 17.58 1.38
C GLN A 80 -6.16 17.99 2.10
N ARG A 81 -7.11 17.06 2.28
CA ARG A 81 -8.37 17.28 3.01
C ARG A 81 -8.12 17.67 4.46
N SER A 82 -7.06 17.15 5.05
CA SER A 82 -6.65 17.46 6.42
C SER A 82 -5.79 18.72 6.53
N LYS A 83 -5.43 19.37 5.41
CA LYS A 83 -4.52 20.52 5.33
C LYS A 83 -3.14 20.23 5.95
N ILE A 84 -2.68 19.00 5.83
CA ILE A 84 -1.35 18.56 6.27
C ILE A 84 -0.56 18.21 5.02
N GLU A 85 0.67 18.71 4.92
CA GLU A 85 1.55 18.38 3.81
C GLU A 85 2.08 16.94 3.95
N MET A 86 2.05 16.19 2.85
CA MET A 86 2.66 14.87 2.82
C MET A 86 4.18 15.01 2.67
N PRO A 87 5.01 14.25 3.40
CA PRO A 87 6.47 14.40 3.32
C PRO A 87 7.00 14.19 1.90
N GLY A 88 7.78 15.16 1.40
CA GLY A 88 8.30 15.15 0.02
C GLY A 88 9.43 14.13 -0.21
N ASP A 89 9.99 13.58 0.87
CA ASP A 89 11.00 12.52 0.87
C ASP A 89 10.40 11.10 0.82
N TRP A 90 9.06 10.98 0.85
CA TRP A 90 8.39 9.71 0.64
C TRP A 90 8.43 9.29 -0.83
N LEU A 91 8.96 8.09 -1.05
CA LEU A 91 8.99 7.41 -2.34
C LEU A 91 7.98 6.27 -2.36
N PHE A 92 7.33 6.03 -3.48
CA PHE A 92 6.31 5.00 -3.65
C PHE A 92 6.71 4.02 -4.75
N VAL A 93 6.52 2.72 -4.52
CA VAL A 93 6.73 1.67 -5.51
C VAL A 93 5.42 0.94 -5.75
N ASP A 94 5.04 0.87 -7.02
CA ASP A 94 3.93 0.04 -7.48
C ASP A 94 4.45 -1.33 -7.94
N THR A 95 4.03 -2.38 -7.24
CA THR A 95 4.43 -3.75 -7.55
C THR A 95 3.65 -4.36 -8.72
N LEU A 96 2.52 -3.78 -9.13
CA LEU A 96 1.72 -4.33 -10.23
C LEU A 96 2.49 -4.31 -11.58
N PRO A 97 3.09 -3.19 -12.02
CA PRO A 97 3.95 -3.19 -13.21
C PRO A 97 5.16 -4.11 -13.12
N ILE A 98 5.72 -4.28 -11.92
CA ILE A 98 6.83 -5.20 -11.67
C ILE A 98 6.37 -6.64 -11.89
N ALA A 99 5.25 -7.04 -11.28
CA ALA A 99 4.69 -8.38 -11.41
C ALA A 99 4.30 -8.73 -12.85
N ARG A 100 3.90 -7.76 -13.67
CA ARG A 100 3.60 -7.99 -15.09
C ARG A 100 4.79 -8.53 -15.90
N GLN A 101 6.03 -8.32 -15.44
CA GLN A 101 7.22 -8.88 -16.10
C GLN A 101 7.23 -10.41 -16.08
N LEU A 102 6.50 -11.04 -15.15
CA LEU A 102 6.34 -12.49 -15.08
C LEU A 102 5.41 -13.08 -16.15
N ILE A 103 4.60 -12.25 -16.82
CA ILE A 103 3.56 -12.73 -17.75
C ILE A 103 4.15 -13.31 -19.07
N GLY A 104 5.47 -13.31 -19.25
CA GLY A 104 6.10 -13.74 -20.50
C GLY A 104 7.43 -14.48 -20.40
N SER A 105 7.94 -14.81 -19.22
CA SER A 105 9.30 -15.39 -19.08
C SER A 105 9.35 -16.92 -19.07
N ASP A 106 8.41 -17.62 -18.44
CA ASP A 106 8.66 -19.03 -18.02
C ASP A 106 7.58 -20.06 -18.41
N GLY A 107 6.81 -19.81 -19.48
CA GLY A 107 5.85 -20.80 -20.01
C GLY A 107 4.63 -21.08 -19.12
N GLN A 108 4.64 -20.67 -17.84
CA GLN A 108 3.48 -20.60 -16.97
C GLN A 108 2.81 -19.23 -17.13
N LYS A 109 1.80 -19.17 -18.00
CA LYS A 109 0.99 -17.95 -18.18
C LYS A 109 0.13 -17.72 -16.93
N LEU A 110 0.59 -16.85 -16.04
CA LEU A 110 -0.31 -16.20 -15.08
C LEU A 110 -1.37 -15.44 -15.87
N LYS A 111 -2.65 -15.84 -15.72
CA LYS A 111 -3.79 -15.18 -16.38
C LYS A 111 -3.96 -13.72 -15.92
N SER A 112 -3.57 -13.44 -14.68
CA SER A 112 -3.55 -12.11 -14.10
C SER A 112 -2.48 -12.06 -13.01
N VAL A 113 -1.97 -10.86 -12.76
CA VAL A 113 -1.01 -10.55 -11.68
C VAL A 113 -1.68 -9.75 -10.57
N SER A 114 -2.97 -9.98 -10.31
CA SER A 114 -3.63 -9.49 -9.10
C SER A 114 -2.89 -10.01 -7.86
N LEU A 115 -3.00 -9.27 -6.75
CA LEU A 115 -2.34 -9.67 -5.50
C LEU A 115 -2.75 -11.09 -5.06
N ASP A 116 -4.02 -11.44 -5.23
CA ASP A 116 -4.54 -12.78 -4.89
C ASP A 116 -4.01 -13.87 -5.84
N ASN A 117 -3.94 -13.61 -7.15
CA ASN A 117 -3.34 -14.56 -8.09
C ASN A 117 -1.85 -14.79 -7.81
N LEU A 118 -1.12 -13.73 -7.44
CA LEU A 118 0.29 -13.85 -7.04
C LEU A 118 0.43 -14.63 -5.72
N ARG A 119 -0.47 -14.43 -4.77
CA ARG A 119 -0.55 -15.22 -3.53
C ARG A 119 -0.70 -16.71 -3.84
N GLU A 120 -1.65 -17.06 -4.71
CA GLU A 120 -1.90 -18.45 -5.11
C GLU A 120 -0.71 -19.05 -5.84
N HIS A 121 -0.16 -18.32 -6.82
CA HIS A 121 1.00 -18.73 -7.59
C HIS A 121 2.21 -19.06 -6.70
N TYR A 122 2.53 -18.18 -5.77
CA TYR A 122 3.62 -18.37 -4.82
C TYR A 122 3.27 -19.25 -3.62
N LYS A 123 2.05 -19.80 -3.57
CA LYS A 123 1.54 -20.65 -2.48
C LYS A 123 1.69 -19.99 -1.11
N ILE A 124 1.43 -18.68 -1.05
CA ILE A 124 1.49 -17.91 0.20
C ILE A 124 0.22 -18.23 1.02
N PRO A 125 0.36 -18.72 2.27
CA PRO A 125 -0.80 -19.03 3.12
C PRO A 125 -1.64 -17.79 3.40
N LEU A 126 -2.96 -17.96 3.35
CA LEU A 126 -3.90 -16.93 3.80
C LEU A 126 -4.00 -16.99 5.33
N ALA A 127 -3.78 -15.87 6.02
CA ALA A 127 -4.02 -15.76 7.45
C ALA A 127 -5.32 -14.96 7.68
N GLY A 128 -6.44 -15.66 7.92
CA GLY A 128 -7.74 -15.01 8.17
C GLY A 128 -8.50 -14.61 6.90
N SER A 129 -9.45 -13.66 7.02
CA SER A 129 -10.31 -13.26 5.90
C SER A 129 -9.54 -12.47 4.84
N ALA A 130 -9.73 -12.84 3.58
CA ALA A 130 -9.37 -12.01 2.44
C ALA A 130 -10.06 -10.62 2.53
N HIS A 131 -9.45 -9.60 1.91
CA HIS A 131 -9.94 -8.21 1.83
C HIS A 131 -9.89 -7.37 3.12
N ARG A 132 -9.04 -7.77 4.08
CA ARG A 132 -8.65 -6.88 5.19
C ARG A 132 -7.32 -6.24 4.85
N ALA A 133 -7.23 -4.91 5.02
CA ALA A 133 -6.03 -4.14 4.65
C ALA A 133 -4.72 -4.74 5.20
N MET A 134 -4.72 -5.20 6.46
CA MET A 134 -3.51 -5.82 7.03
C MET A 134 -3.17 -7.16 6.36
N GLN A 135 -4.16 -7.96 5.98
CA GLN A 135 -3.90 -9.21 5.28
C GLN A 135 -3.31 -8.95 3.89
N ASP A 136 -3.79 -7.91 3.20
CA ASP A 136 -3.21 -7.49 1.92
C ASP A 136 -1.77 -7.00 2.09
N VAL A 137 -1.47 -6.24 3.15
CA VAL A 137 -0.10 -5.84 3.50
C VAL A 137 0.81 -7.05 3.75
N ILE A 138 0.33 -8.04 4.51
CA ILE A 138 1.09 -9.27 4.79
C ILE A 138 1.35 -10.06 3.50
N THR A 139 0.31 -10.28 2.69
CA THR A 139 0.43 -10.94 1.39
C THR A 139 1.43 -10.20 0.50
N LEU A 140 1.32 -8.86 0.41
CA LEU A 140 2.22 -8.03 -0.38
C LEU A 140 3.67 -8.12 0.10
N CYS A 141 3.92 -8.20 1.41
CA CYS A 141 5.28 -8.40 1.94
C CYS A 141 5.92 -9.68 1.40
N TYR A 142 5.17 -10.79 1.34
CA TYR A 142 5.67 -12.06 0.80
C TYR A 142 5.78 -12.04 -0.72
N VAL A 143 4.79 -11.48 -1.41
CA VAL A 143 4.81 -11.33 -2.88
C VAL A 143 6.01 -10.50 -3.30
N LEU A 144 6.30 -9.37 -2.64
CA LEU A 144 7.47 -8.55 -2.95
C LEU A 144 8.77 -9.33 -2.78
N GLN A 145 8.91 -10.13 -1.72
CA GLN A 145 10.10 -10.98 -1.52
C GLN A 145 10.28 -11.99 -2.66
N LYS A 146 9.18 -12.62 -3.11
CA LYS A 146 9.21 -13.58 -4.22
C LYS A 146 9.53 -12.91 -5.55
N LEU A 147 8.88 -11.79 -5.84
CA LEU A 147 9.17 -10.96 -7.02
C LEU A 147 10.63 -10.51 -7.05
N ALA A 148 11.14 -10.00 -5.92
CA ALA A 148 12.52 -9.53 -5.85
C ALA A 148 13.53 -10.67 -6.06
N PHE A 149 13.23 -11.87 -5.54
CA PHE A 149 14.07 -13.04 -5.76
C PHE A 149 14.05 -13.49 -7.23
N GLU A 150 12.86 -13.66 -7.81
CA GLU A 150 12.67 -14.19 -9.17
C GLU A 150 13.20 -13.25 -10.25
N LEU A 151 12.89 -11.96 -10.12
CA LEU A 151 13.34 -10.91 -11.04
C LEU A 151 14.73 -10.34 -10.68
N LYS A 152 15.40 -10.90 -9.67
CA LYS A 152 16.71 -10.45 -9.15
C LYS A 152 16.73 -8.94 -8.87
N LEU A 153 15.66 -8.41 -8.29
CA LEU A 153 15.53 -6.99 -7.99
C LEU A 153 16.34 -6.61 -6.76
N THR A 154 17.19 -5.62 -6.94
CA THR A 154 17.94 -4.98 -5.86
C THR A 154 17.20 -3.76 -5.31
N VAL A 155 17.60 -3.30 -4.11
CA VAL A 155 17.03 -2.07 -3.51
C VAL A 155 17.23 -0.84 -4.40
N PRO A 156 18.42 -0.57 -4.99
CA PRO A 156 18.59 0.54 -5.94
C PRO A 156 17.61 0.49 -7.11
N GLN A 157 17.38 -0.69 -7.69
CA GLN A 157 16.44 -0.85 -8.78
C GLN A 157 14.97 -0.68 -8.36
N LEU A 158 14.62 -0.89 -7.09
CA LEU A 158 13.31 -0.52 -6.56
C LEU A 158 13.18 1.00 -6.41
N LEU A 159 14.24 1.66 -5.94
CA LEU A 159 14.29 3.13 -5.84
C LEU A 159 14.20 3.80 -7.22
N GLU A 160 14.87 3.27 -8.24
CA GLU A 160 14.77 3.74 -9.63
C GLU A 160 13.35 3.63 -10.20
N ARG A 161 12.59 2.62 -9.76
CA ARG A 161 11.18 2.42 -10.15
C ARG A 161 10.19 3.15 -9.25
N SER A 162 10.68 3.86 -8.24
CA SER A 162 9.85 4.60 -7.32
C SER A 162 9.41 5.94 -7.91
N PHE A 163 8.35 6.51 -7.35
CA PHE A 163 7.82 7.81 -7.74
C PHE A 163 7.44 8.63 -6.50
N ARG A 164 7.38 9.95 -6.66
CA ARG A 164 6.83 10.89 -5.69
C ARG A 164 5.39 11.25 -6.03
N VAL A 165 4.67 11.80 -5.07
CA VAL A 165 3.31 12.32 -5.32
C VAL A 165 3.29 13.44 -6.35
N SER A 166 4.35 14.26 -6.43
CA SER A 166 4.51 15.27 -7.49
C SER A 166 4.42 14.68 -8.90
N ASP A 167 4.81 13.42 -9.07
CA ASP A 167 4.86 12.74 -10.36
C ASP A 167 3.49 12.22 -10.82
N LEU A 168 2.46 12.33 -9.97
CA LEU A 168 1.07 12.02 -10.31
C LEU A 168 0.34 13.23 -10.91
N ALA A 169 0.74 14.44 -10.53
CA ALA A 169 0.12 15.67 -11.03
C ALA A 169 0.50 15.95 -12.50
N THR A 170 1.67 15.48 -12.92
CA THR A 170 2.20 15.64 -14.29
C THR A 170 1.59 14.68 -15.30
N SER A 171 0.83 13.67 -14.86
CA SER A 171 0.27 12.62 -15.72
C SER A 171 -1.19 12.82 -16.12
N ARG A 172 -1.78 14.01 -15.97
CA ARG A 172 -3.08 14.32 -16.62
C ARG A 172 -2.83 14.59 -18.11
N PRO A 173 -3.27 13.74 -19.05
CA PRO A 173 -3.44 14.21 -20.42
C PRO A 173 -4.49 15.33 -20.37
N GLY A 174 -4.23 16.42 -21.07
CA GLY A 174 -5.19 17.51 -21.16
C GLY A 174 -6.50 17.04 -21.77
N LYS A 175 -7.59 17.32 -21.04
CA LYS A 175 -9.01 17.29 -21.45
C LYS A 175 -9.64 15.93 -21.71
#